data_AF-A0AAN6HKI9-F1
#
_entry.id   AF-A0AAN6HKI9-F1
#
_cell.length_a   1.000
_cell.length_b   1.000
_cell.length_c   1.000
_cell.angle_alpha   90.00
_cell.angle_beta   90.00
_cell.angle_gamma   90.00
#
_symmetry.space_group_name_H-M   'P 1'
#
loop_
_entity.id
_entity.type
_entity.pdbx_description
1 polymer ?
#
loop_
_entity_poly.entity_id
_entity_poly.type
_entity_poly.pdbx_seq_one_letter_code
_entity_poly.pdbx_strand_id
1 'polypeptide(L)'
;MLHGLRTSDEARLKQLASRVRSLCTVIEPTWQSEMDRVADPIWNILPYFARLEALELHGSSDTLHNGDFGFLLCDAPPLANLKSAILFAYIPRDVAAYVLRSHASLERLELGMLDDPKPGDVGIDSVDNLNFNRQQTYRGGVIPRSLGGFFPECSPLFQKLKYLHFCQACNSRRDYFNQMNAWSAYADKAALESWKNILAASCQTLETLILDQRPGAGMEDNEGFSEEEFLNTGSSGTGNKVLIESLGSMLTSELELPRLSQVYLYGFIVRSPLRRRPSQETPGDILLHDLQKRGVRCEARRGKWCLFDQESGTTSWAKWDGDGCTNLHDEYMGVKWYTVMAKV
;
A
#
# COMPACT_ATOMS: atom_id res chain seq x y z
N MET A 1 -6.69 27.26 2.95
CA MET A 1 -8.18 27.16 2.94
C MET A 1 -8.57 25.95 3.81
N LEU A 2 -9.64 26.01 4.63
CA LEU A 2 -9.92 25.17 5.83
C LEU A 2 -8.86 25.17 6.95
N HIS A 3 -7.58 24.92 6.67
CA HIS A 3 -6.51 24.91 7.68
C HIS A 3 -6.37 26.24 8.43
N GLY A 4 -6.35 27.35 7.69
CA GLY A 4 -6.32 28.69 8.30
C GLY A 4 -7.54 28.98 9.18
N LEU A 5 -8.67 28.28 9.01
CA LEU A 5 -9.82 28.42 9.91
C LEU A 5 -9.60 27.73 11.25
N ARG A 6 -8.73 26.71 11.35
CA ARG A 6 -8.47 26.09 12.66
C ARG A 6 -7.88 27.10 13.66
N THR A 7 -6.99 27.97 13.18
CA THR A 7 -6.35 29.00 14.01
C THR A 7 -7.16 30.29 14.11
N SER A 8 -7.90 30.67 13.06
CA SER A 8 -8.63 31.95 13.02
C SER A 8 -10.12 31.86 13.40
N ASP A 9 -10.81 30.74 13.14
CA ASP A 9 -12.24 30.56 13.39
C ASP A 9 -12.63 29.06 13.43
N GLU A 10 -12.34 28.41 14.57
CA GLU A 10 -12.60 26.98 14.78
C GLU A 10 -14.10 26.64 14.67
N ALA A 11 -14.97 27.55 15.08
CA ALA A 11 -16.42 27.37 14.99
C ALA A 11 -16.86 27.27 13.53
N ARG A 12 -16.33 28.13 12.66
CA ARG A 12 -16.56 28.06 11.22
C ARG A 12 -15.97 26.80 10.60
N LEU A 13 -14.79 26.36 11.05
CA LEU A 13 -14.22 25.08 10.63
C LEU A 13 -15.16 23.92 10.96
N LYS A 14 -15.63 23.80 12.21
CA LYS A 14 -16.61 22.78 12.64
C LYS A 14 -17.87 22.82 11.77
N GLN A 15 -18.41 24.01 11.53
CA GLN A 15 -19.59 24.19 10.70
C GLN A 15 -19.38 23.70 9.25
N LEU A 16 -18.25 24.03 8.63
CA LEU A 16 -17.96 23.65 7.26
C LEU A 16 -17.58 22.17 7.13
N ALA A 17 -16.65 21.70 7.96
CA ALA A 17 -16.18 20.32 7.98
C ALA A 17 -17.31 19.32 8.29
N SER A 18 -18.21 19.66 9.20
CA SER A 18 -19.36 18.78 9.51
C SER A 18 -20.29 18.53 8.32
N ARG A 19 -20.23 19.31 7.24
CA ARG A 19 -21.04 19.10 6.02
C ARG A 19 -20.39 18.13 5.03
N VAL A 20 -19.10 17.87 5.16
CA VAL A 20 -18.33 17.03 4.24
C VAL A 20 -18.65 15.56 4.52
N ARG A 21 -19.06 14.84 3.48
CA ARG A 21 -19.30 13.39 3.51
C ARG A 21 -18.22 12.59 2.81
N SER A 22 -17.48 13.21 1.90
CA SER A 22 -16.41 12.57 1.15
C SER A 22 -15.23 13.54 1.10
N LEU A 23 -14.06 13.06 1.48
CA LEU A 23 -12.80 13.79 1.36
C LEU A 23 -11.83 12.94 0.56
N CYS A 24 -11.29 13.50 -0.51
CA CYS A 24 -10.35 12.86 -1.41
C CYS A 24 -9.26 13.90 -1.66
N THR A 25 -8.03 13.64 -1.22
CA THR A 25 -6.94 14.61 -1.37
C THR A 25 -5.56 13.96 -1.46
N VAL A 26 -4.72 14.54 -2.31
CA VAL A 26 -3.26 14.38 -2.24
C VAL A 26 -2.72 15.39 -1.27
N ILE A 27 -1.70 15.00 -0.53
CA ILE A 27 -1.06 15.85 0.45
C ILE A 27 0.24 16.28 -0.16
N GLU A 28 0.19 17.42 -0.85
CA GLU A 28 1.36 17.95 -1.50
C GLU A 28 2.28 18.67 -0.50
N PRO A 29 3.60 18.56 -0.68
CA PRO A 29 4.58 19.22 0.17
C PRO A 29 4.43 20.75 0.19
N THR A 30 4.03 21.30 -0.96
CA THR A 30 3.83 22.74 -1.22
C THR A 30 2.72 23.37 -0.38
N TRP A 31 1.89 22.57 0.30
CA TRP A 31 0.93 23.07 1.28
C TRP A 31 1.63 23.57 2.56
N GLN A 32 2.91 23.23 2.73
CA GLN A 32 3.81 23.79 3.72
C GLN A 32 4.60 24.92 3.05
N SER A 33 4.14 26.17 3.22
CA SER A 33 4.89 27.35 2.79
C SER A 33 6.22 27.41 3.55
N GLU A 34 7.34 27.67 2.86
CA GLU A 34 8.66 27.89 3.49
C GLU A 34 8.65 29.00 4.55
N MET A 35 7.66 29.91 4.49
CA MET A 35 7.48 31.01 5.44
C MET A 35 6.60 30.63 6.65
N ASP A 36 5.82 29.54 6.57
CA ASP A 36 4.96 29.06 7.64
C ASP A 36 5.56 27.80 8.27
N ARG A 37 6.47 27.99 9.24
CA ARG A 37 6.98 26.93 10.14
C ARG A 37 5.87 26.25 11.00
N VAL A 38 4.61 26.60 10.77
CA VAL A 38 3.41 26.14 11.46
C VAL A 38 2.36 25.73 10.41
N ALA A 39 2.78 25.08 9.33
CA ALA A 39 1.83 24.43 8.43
C ALA A 39 1.13 23.31 9.22
N ASP A 40 -0.04 23.62 9.75
CA ASP A 40 -0.86 22.69 10.49
C ASP A 40 -1.32 21.59 9.54
N PRO A 41 -0.77 20.36 9.65
CA PRO A 41 -0.92 19.39 8.59
C PRO A 41 -2.38 18.91 8.53
N ILE A 42 -2.84 18.50 7.33
CA ILE A 42 -4.26 18.17 7.06
C ILE A 42 -4.78 17.06 7.97
N TRP A 43 -3.87 16.25 8.46
CA TRP A 43 -4.09 15.26 9.50
C TRP A 43 -4.90 15.82 10.68
N ASN A 44 -4.60 17.04 11.15
CA ASN A 44 -5.20 17.59 12.35
C ASN A 44 -6.63 18.14 12.15
N ILE A 45 -7.08 18.33 10.91
CA ILE A 45 -8.47 18.73 10.65
C ILE A 45 -9.41 17.52 10.49
N LEU A 46 -8.87 16.29 10.41
CA LEU A 46 -9.67 15.08 10.27
C LEU A 46 -10.79 14.96 11.33
N PRO A 47 -10.56 15.22 12.63
CA PRO A 47 -11.60 15.09 13.66
C PRO A 47 -12.81 16.02 13.48
N TYR A 48 -12.69 17.07 12.67
CA TYR A 48 -13.76 18.05 12.46
C TYR A 48 -14.82 17.55 11.46
N PHE A 49 -14.52 16.52 10.66
CA PHE A 49 -15.44 15.96 9.66
C PHE A 49 -16.42 14.97 10.29
N ALA A 50 -17.31 15.45 11.16
CA ALA A 50 -18.24 14.62 11.94
C ALA A 50 -19.20 13.73 11.10
N ARG A 51 -19.41 14.07 9.82
CA ARG A 51 -20.29 13.31 8.90
C ARG A 51 -19.54 12.64 7.76
N LEU A 52 -18.21 12.49 7.89
CA LEU A 52 -17.40 11.85 6.85
C LEU A 52 -17.78 10.38 6.70
N GLU A 53 -18.14 9.99 5.48
CA GLU A 53 -18.49 8.62 5.09
C GLU A 53 -17.40 7.97 4.22
N ALA A 54 -16.67 8.76 3.43
CA ALA A 54 -15.57 8.30 2.59
C ALA A 54 -14.33 9.19 2.75
N LEU A 55 -13.18 8.54 2.92
CA LEU A 55 -11.88 9.19 3.05
C LEU A 55 -10.88 8.56 2.08
N GLU A 56 -10.23 9.38 1.28
CA GLU A 56 -9.13 8.99 0.41
C GLU A 56 -7.96 9.96 0.58
N LEU A 57 -6.83 9.42 1.01
CA LEU A 57 -5.62 10.16 1.34
C LEU A 57 -4.44 9.55 0.60
N HIS A 58 -3.71 10.40 -0.12
CA HIS A 58 -2.46 10.05 -0.77
C HIS A 58 -1.36 10.93 -0.20
N GLY A 59 -0.44 10.32 0.55
CA GLY A 59 0.66 11.00 1.21
C GLY A 59 1.80 11.33 0.26
N SER A 60 2.63 12.31 0.61
CA SER A 60 3.85 12.67 -0.12
C SER A 60 5.08 12.56 0.79
N SER A 61 6.22 12.25 0.17
CA SER A 61 7.47 11.93 0.85
C SER A 61 8.21 13.13 1.44
N ASP A 62 7.95 14.35 0.94
CA ASP A 62 8.64 15.57 1.41
C ASP A 62 8.11 16.05 2.78
N THR A 63 7.70 15.14 3.66
CA THR A 63 7.57 15.43 5.09
C THR A 63 8.95 15.60 5.77
N LEU A 64 10.02 15.79 5.00
CA LEU A 64 11.30 16.35 5.43
C LEU A 64 11.02 17.61 6.25
N HIS A 65 11.21 17.48 7.57
CA HIS A 65 11.06 18.47 8.66
C HIS A 65 9.89 18.29 9.64
N ASN A 66 9.11 17.22 9.57
CA ASN A 66 8.11 16.94 10.59
C ASN A 66 8.71 16.23 11.83
N GLY A 67 9.56 16.94 12.57
CA GLY A 67 9.87 16.55 13.95
C GLY A 67 8.59 16.50 14.76
N ASP A 68 8.37 15.41 15.52
CA ASP A 68 7.33 15.20 16.54
C ASP A 68 6.17 16.21 16.52
N PHE A 69 5.49 16.34 15.38
CA PHE A 69 4.22 17.04 15.38
C PHE A 69 3.29 16.07 16.08
N GLY A 70 3.16 16.23 17.40
CA GLY A 70 2.23 15.48 18.22
C GLY A 70 0.86 15.60 17.58
N PHE A 71 0.50 14.60 16.78
CA PHE A 71 -0.79 14.57 16.14
C PHE A 71 -1.80 14.49 17.27
N LEU A 72 -2.67 15.48 17.38
CA LEU A 72 -3.73 15.50 18.40
C LEU A 72 -4.83 14.45 18.10
N LEU A 73 -4.49 13.44 17.31
CA LEU A 73 -5.36 12.36 16.87
C LEU A 73 -5.47 11.24 17.90
N CYS A 74 -4.47 11.07 18.77
CA CYS A 74 -4.51 10.05 19.83
C CYS A 74 -5.74 10.22 20.73
N ASP A 75 -6.04 11.45 21.14
CA ASP A 75 -7.17 11.76 22.01
C ASP A 75 -8.45 12.17 21.27
N ALA A 76 -8.37 12.38 19.95
CA ALA A 76 -9.53 12.76 19.14
C ALA A 76 -10.58 11.63 19.09
N PRO A 77 -11.88 11.96 19.00
CA PRO A 77 -12.92 10.96 18.77
C PRO A 77 -12.78 10.34 17.37
N PRO A 78 -13.06 9.04 17.19
CA PRO A 78 -13.00 8.40 15.89
C PRO A 78 -14.06 8.93 14.92
N LEU A 79 -13.85 8.72 13.62
CA LEU A 79 -14.78 9.10 12.56
C LEU A 79 -15.97 8.13 12.53
N ALA A 80 -16.96 8.36 13.40
CA ALA A 80 -18.05 7.42 13.66
C ALA A 80 -18.94 7.05 12.44
N ASN A 81 -18.89 7.85 11.36
CA ASN A 81 -19.67 7.61 10.14
C ASN A 81 -18.83 7.06 8.97
N LEU A 82 -17.52 6.84 9.18
CA LEU A 82 -16.60 6.49 8.11
C LEU A 82 -16.85 5.05 7.64
N LYS A 83 -17.30 4.90 6.40
CA LYS A 83 -17.59 3.61 5.76
C LYS A 83 -16.46 3.16 4.84
N SER A 84 -15.77 4.09 4.19
CA SER A 84 -14.70 3.77 3.25
C SER A 84 -13.44 4.58 3.55
N ALA A 85 -12.29 3.91 3.60
CA ALA A 85 -10.99 4.54 3.75
C ALA A 85 -9.98 4.00 2.73
N ILE A 86 -9.31 4.90 2.02
CA ILE A 86 -8.23 4.61 1.07
C ILE A 86 -7.01 5.41 1.54
N LEU A 87 -5.95 4.72 1.96
CA LEU A 87 -4.72 5.32 2.49
C LEU A 87 -3.54 4.81 1.66
N PHE A 88 -2.91 5.70 0.90
CA PHE A 88 -1.85 5.35 -0.05
C PHE A 88 -0.63 6.26 0.08
N ALA A 89 0.54 5.74 -0.30
CA ALA A 89 1.81 6.43 -0.22
C ALA A 89 2.19 6.81 1.23
N TYR A 90 2.82 7.95 1.45
CA TYR A 90 3.46 8.31 2.72
C TYR A 90 2.47 8.85 3.77
N ILE A 91 1.69 7.95 4.37
CA ILE A 91 0.73 8.27 5.42
C ILE A 91 1.39 8.07 6.79
N PRO A 92 1.36 9.06 7.71
CA PRO A 92 1.90 8.89 9.05
C PRO A 92 1.21 7.76 9.82
N ARG A 93 2.00 7.02 10.61
CA ARG A 93 1.51 5.89 11.42
C ARG A 93 0.32 6.24 12.31
N ASP A 94 0.36 7.40 12.96
CA ASP A 94 -0.70 7.84 13.88
C ASP A 94 -1.99 8.22 13.13
N VAL A 95 -1.87 8.71 11.89
CA VAL A 95 -3.02 8.98 11.03
C VAL A 95 -3.69 7.67 10.62
N ALA A 96 -2.89 6.68 10.20
CA ALA A 96 -3.40 5.35 9.87
C ALA A 96 -4.11 4.72 11.08
N ALA A 97 -3.47 4.73 12.25
CA ALA A 97 -4.05 4.24 13.49
C ALA A 97 -5.37 4.97 13.85
N TYR A 98 -5.40 6.29 13.73
CA TYR A 98 -6.61 7.10 13.98
C TYR A 98 -7.76 6.73 13.04
N VAL A 99 -7.52 6.59 11.74
CA VAL A 99 -8.56 6.20 10.77
C VAL A 99 -9.15 4.83 11.12
N LEU A 100 -8.30 3.87 11.51
CA LEU A 100 -8.71 2.50 11.87
C LEU A 100 -9.49 2.42 13.18
N ARG A 101 -9.43 3.44 14.05
CA ARG A 101 -10.35 3.55 15.22
C ARG A 101 -11.82 3.68 14.81
N SER A 102 -12.11 3.90 13.53
CA SER A 102 -13.47 3.86 12.95
C SER A 102 -13.95 2.43 12.64
N HIS A 103 -13.37 1.41 13.30
CA HIS A 103 -13.62 -0.01 13.08
C HIS A 103 -15.10 -0.44 13.17
N ALA A 104 -15.94 0.30 13.89
CA ALA A 104 -17.38 0.02 14.03
C ALA A 104 -18.20 0.40 12.77
N SER A 105 -17.72 1.36 11.97
CA SER A 105 -18.42 1.88 10.80
C SER A 105 -17.78 1.47 9.48
N LEU A 106 -16.49 1.15 9.46
CA LEU A 106 -15.75 0.81 8.24
C LEU A 106 -16.30 -0.44 7.55
N GLU A 107 -16.62 -0.28 6.27
CA GLU A 107 -17.12 -1.30 5.35
C GLU A 107 -16.09 -1.66 4.27
N ARG A 108 -15.26 -0.68 3.87
CA ARG A 108 -14.20 -0.80 2.86
C ARG A 108 -12.90 -0.17 3.34
N LEU A 109 -11.80 -0.89 3.20
CA LEU A 109 -10.47 -0.41 3.56
C LEU A 109 -9.46 -0.77 2.48
N GLU A 110 -8.69 0.22 2.02
CA GLU A 110 -7.59 0.05 1.06
C GLU A 110 -6.32 0.68 1.59
N LEU A 111 -5.25 -0.10 1.66
CA LEU A 111 -3.99 0.28 2.28
C LEU A 111 -2.85 0.01 1.31
N GLY A 112 -2.25 1.09 0.81
CA GLY A 112 -1.01 1.11 0.03
C GLY A 112 0.00 2.07 0.66
N MET A 113 0.08 2.05 1.99
CA MET A 113 0.86 3.01 2.77
C MET A 113 2.32 2.62 2.83
N LEU A 114 3.19 3.63 2.80
CA LEU A 114 4.64 3.50 2.79
C LEU A 114 5.24 4.12 4.04
N ASP A 115 6.32 3.50 4.53
CA ASP A 115 7.22 4.06 5.54
C ASP A 115 8.11 5.13 4.88
N ASP A 116 8.74 5.97 5.71
CA ASP A 116 9.60 7.03 5.23
C ASP A 116 10.72 6.49 4.31
N PRO A 117 11.05 7.22 3.22
CA PRO A 117 12.16 6.85 2.36
C PRO A 117 13.47 6.84 3.15
N LYS A 118 14.42 6.00 2.74
CA LYS A 118 15.76 5.99 3.32
C LYS A 118 16.80 6.13 2.20
N PRO A 119 17.68 7.14 2.27
CA PRO A 119 18.79 7.26 1.33
C PRO A 119 19.76 6.10 1.52
N GLY A 120 20.48 5.77 0.46
CA GLY A 120 21.35 4.58 0.39
C GLY A 120 22.43 4.45 1.44
N ASP A 121 22.90 5.59 1.96
CA ASP A 121 24.01 5.64 2.91
C ASP A 121 23.58 5.49 4.39
N VAL A 122 22.27 5.53 4.69
CA VAL A 122 21.76 5.59 6.06
C VAL A 122 20.84 4.42 6.39
N GLY A 123 21.33 3.51 7.23
CA GLY A 123 20.46 2.60 8.00
C GLY A 123 20.05 1.32 7.28
N ILE A 124 20.84 0.84 6.32
CA ILE A 124 20.68 -0.52 5.82
C ILE A 124 21.30 -1.46 6.86
N ASP A 125 20.45 -2.14 7.61
CA ASP A 125 20.91 -3.17 8.51
C ASP A 125 21.61 -4.26 7.69
N SER A 126 22.66 -4.87 8.25
CA SER A 126 23.39 -5.97 7.63
C SER A 126 22.47 -7.14 7.21
N VAL A 127 21.29 -7.24 7.84
CA VAL A 127 20.23 -8.22 7.57
C VAL A 127 19.38 -7.83 6.34
N ASP A 128 19.24 -6.55 6.03
CA ASP A 128 18.52 -6.03 4.87
C ASP A 128 19.38 -6.07 3.58
N ASN A 129 20.67 -6.41 3.73
CA ASN A 129 21.68 -6.51 2.69
C ASN A 129 22.02 -7.94 2.26
N LEU A 130 21.18 -8.93 2.53
CA LEU A 130 21.45 -10.35 2.21
C LEU A 130 21.69 -10.64 0.71
N ASN A 131 21.37 -9.70 -0.18
CA ASN A 131 21.64 -9.80 -1.62
C ASN A 131 23.05 -9.30 -2.02
N PHE A 132 23.81 -8.67 -1.12
CA PHE A 132 25.13 -8.11 -1.41
C PHE A 132 26.24 -8.83 -0.66
N ASN A 133 27.24 -9.31 -1.42
CA ASN A 133 28.53 -9.67 -0.83
C ASN A 133 29.19 -8.40 -0.25
N ARG A 134 29.70 -8.48 0.98
CA ARG A 134 30.34 -7.42 1.80
C ARG A 134 31.43 -6.55 1.13
N GLN A 135 31.72 -6.72 -0.15
CA GLN A 135 32.86 -6.13 -0.86
C GLN A 135 32.48 -5.04 -1.89
N GLN A 136 31.21 -4.75 -2.14
CA GLN A 136 30.80 -3.63 -2.99
C GLN A 136 30.16 -2.51 -2.15
N THR A 137 30.78 -1.34 -2.15
CA THR A 137 30.22 -0.09 -1.60
C THR A 137 28.92 0.23 -2.32
N TYR A 138 27.81 -0.04 -1.64
CA TYR A 138 26.46 0.29 -2.04
C TYR A 138 26.29 1.81 -2.15
N ARG A 139 25.63 2.30 -3.21
CA ARG A 139 25.38 3.74 -3.47
C ARG A 139 23.93 4.07 -3.90
N GLY A 140 23.01 3.11 -3.91
CA GLY A 140 21.61 3.31 -4.36
C GLY A 140 20.63 3.46 -3.20
N GLY A 141 19.41 3.93 -3.41
CA GLY A 141 18.37 4.16 -2.41
C GLY A 141 17.68 2.86 -1.98
N VAL A 142 16.98 2.87 -0.84
CA VAL A 142 16.22 1.70 -0.38
C VAL A 142 14.82 1.75 -0.99
N ILE A 143 14.33 0.62 -1.53
CA ILE A 143 12.96 0.57 -2.09
C ILE A 143 11.95 0.97 -0.99
N PRO A 144 10.94 1.79 -1.29
CA PRO A 144 9.88 2.15 -0.35
C PRO A 144 9.30 0.92 0.35
N ARG A 145 9.28 0.99 1.68
CA ARG A 145 8.83 -0.12 2.54
C ARG A 145 7.37 0.08 2.86
N SER A 146 6.60 -0.99 2.98
CA SER A 146 5.23 -0.91 3.48
C SER A 146 5.22 -0.39 4.92
N LEU A 147 4.25 0.46 5.24
CA LEU A 147 4.08 0.96 6.61
C LEU A 147 3.72 -0.20 7.54
N GLY A 148 4.47 -0.35 8.64
CA GLY A 148 4.22 -1.34 9.69
C GLY A 148 3.94 -0.73 11.05
N GLY A 149 3.45 -1.56 11.98
CA GLY A 149 3.25 -1.18 13.38
C GLY A 149 2.08 -0.21 13.63
N PHE A 150 1.15 -0.07 12.70
CA PHE A 150 0.01 0.87 12.80
C PHE A 150 -1.27 0.22 13.36
N PHE A 151 -1.32 -1.11 13.47
CA PHE A 151 -2.47 -1.85 13.98
C PHE A 151 -2.01 -3.03 14.88
N PRO A 152 -1.99 -2.85 16.21
CA PRO A 152 -1.48 -3.87 17.15
C PRO A 152 -2.44 -5.06 17.32
N GLU A 153 -1.94 -6.17 17.89
CA GLU A 153 -2.67 -7.44 18.05
C GLU A 153 -3.95 -7.32 18.91
N CYS A 154 -3.96 -6.43 19.91
CA CYS A 154 -5.11 -6.19 20.79
C CYS A 154 -6.10 -5.15 20.23
N SER A 155 -6.11 -4.93 18.92
CA SER A 155 -6.98 -3.93 18.29
C SER A 155 -8.46 -4.35 18.28
N PRO A 156 -9.39 -3.39 18.23
CA PRO A 156 -10.82 -3.70 18.18
C PRO A 156 -11.23 -4.48 16.92
N LEU A 157 -12.26 -5.31 17.05
CA LEU A 157 -12.85 -6.03 15.93
C LEU A 157 -13.59 -5.08 14.99
N PHE A 158 -13.46 -5.33 13.68
CA PHE A 158 -14.26 -4.68 12.67
C PHE A 158 -15.67 -5.28 12.65
N GLN A 159 -16.69 -4.42 12.73
CA GLN A 159 -18.09 -4.86 12.81
C GLN A 159 -18.76 -4.97 11.43
N LYS A 160 -18.19 -4.30 10.43
CA LYS A 160 -18.81 -4.15 9.11
C LYS A 160 -17.84 -4.29 7.93
N LEU A 161 -16.55 -4.54 8.18
CA LEU A 161 -15.53 -4.51 7.14
C LEU A 161 -15.71 -5.72 6.20
N LYS A 162 -16.18 -5.46 4.98
CA LYS A 162 -16.46 -6.48 3.96
C LYS A 162 -15.40 -6.55 2.88
N TYR A 163 -14.72 -5.43 2.64
CA TYR A 163 -13.73 -5.31 1.58
C TYR A 163 -12.41 -4.82 2.15
N LEU A 164 -11.35 -5.53 1.82
CA LEU A 164 -9.98 -5.20 2.19
C LEU A 164 -9.06 -5.28 0.99
N HIS A 165 -8.26 -4.23 0.78
CA HIS A 165 -7.23 -4.20 -0.25
C HIS A 165 -5.90 -3.86 0.41
N PHE A 166 -4.96 -4.80 0.31
CA PHE A 166 -3.58 -4.60 0.73
C PHE A 166 -2.70 -4.47 -0.50
N CYS A 167 -2.01 -3.34 -0.59
CA CYS A 167 -1.09 -3.00 -1.66
C CYS A 167 0.30 -2.78 -1.03
N GLN A 168 1.32 -3.48 -1.54
CA GLN A 168 2.69 -3.27 -1.09
C GLN A 168 3.67 -3.29 -2.23
N ALA A 169 4.82 -2.66 -2.01
CA ALA A 169 5.97 -2.92 -2.84
C ALA A 169 6.41 -4.34 -2.55
N CYS A 170 7.01 -5.01 -3.53
CA CYS A 170 7.60 -6.31 -3.27
C CYS A 170 8.92 -6.47 -3.99
N ASN A 171 9.82 -7.19 -3.33
CA ASN A 171 10.99 -7.76 -3.97
C ASN A 171 10.55 -8.98 -4.79
N SER A 172 9.87 -8.73 -5.89
CA SER A 172 9.33 -9.78 -6.77
C SER A 172 10.42 -10.65 -7.41
N ARG A 173 11.67 -10.16 -7.48
CA ARG A 173 12.62 -10.58 -8.50
C ARG A 173 14.05 -10.60 -8.01
N ARG A 174 14.53 -11.79 -7.66
CA ARG A 174 15.98 -12.10 -7.55
C ARG A 174 16.67 -12.19 -8.92
N ASP A 175 15.95 -11.88 -9.99
CA ASP A 175 16.35 -11.88 -11.39
C ASP A 175 16.83 -10.49 -11.83
N TYR A 176 18.04 -10.50 -12.40
CA TYR A 176 18.82 -9.49 -13.14
C TYR A 176 18.66 -7.97 -12.83
N PHE A 177 17.43 -7.43 -12.75
CA PHE A 177 17.16 -5.98 -12.71
C PHE A 177 17.09 -5.37 -11.30
N ASN A 178 16.97 -6.18 -10.24
CA ASN A 178 16.90 -5.69 -8.86
C ASN A 178 18.19 -5.94 -8.06
N GLN A 179 19.30 -6.22 -8.74
CA GLN A 179 20.57 -6.58 -8.08
C GLN A 179 21.21 -5.41 -7.32
N MET A 180 20.78 -4.17 -7.57
CA MET A 180 21.37 -2.96 -6.96
C MET A 180 20.51 -2.34 -5.85
N ASN A 181 19.34 -2.91 -5.53
CA ASN A 181 18.37 -2.29 -4.62
C ASN A 181 18.28 -3.03 -3.27
N ALA A 182 18.32 -2.29 -2.16
CA ALA A 182 18.13 -2.84 -0.82
C ALA A 182 16.64 -2.99 -0.44
N TRP A 183 16.36 -3.97 0.41
CA TRP A 183 15.00 -4.31 0.85
C TRP A 183 14.98 -4.61 2.35
N SER A 184 14.04 -3.99 3.10
CA SER A 184 13.99 -4.21 4.55
C SER A 184 13.09 -5.36 4.95
N ALA A 185 13.69 -6.49 5.33
CA ALA A 185 12.96 -7.65 5.81
C ALA A 185 12.23 -7.36 7.13
N TYR A 186 12.80 -6.49 7.97
CA TYR A 186 12.17 -6.06 9.21
C TYR A 186 10.89 -5.25 8.96
N ALA A 187 10.94 -4.28 8.05
CA ALA A 187 9.77 -3.45 7.73
C ALA A 187 8.65 -4.28 7.10
N ASP A 188 9.00 -5.20 6.19
CA ASP A 188 8.07 -6.17 5.62
C ASP A 188 7.38 -7.00 6.68
N LYS A 189 8.15 -7.55 7.62
CA LYS A 189 7.59 -8.33 8.73
C LYS A 189 6.61 -7.48 9.55
N ALA A 190 6.97 -6.25 9.90
CA ALA A 190 6.11 -5.36 10.68
C ALA A 190 4.81 -4.98 9.92
N ALA A 191 4.89 -4.79 8.60
CA ALA A 191 3.74 -4.55 7.74
C ALA A 191 2.82 -5.79 7.67
N LEU A 192 3.38 -6.97 7.42
CA LEU A 192 2.65 -8.22 7.34
C LEU A 192 1.96 -8.58 8.67
N GLU A 193 2.60 -8.32 9.81
CA GLU A 193 1.95 -8.49 11.13
C GLU A 193 0.76 -7.55 11.29
N SER A 194 0.87 -6.29 10.83
CA SER A 194 -0.26 -5.34 10.86
C SER A 194 -1.42 -5.83 9.98
N TRP A 195 -1.12 -6.37 8.80
CA TRP A 195 -2.12 -6.94 7.89
C TRP A 195 -2.79 -8.18 8.46
N LYS A 196 -2.01 -9.08 9.09
CA LYS A 196 -2.53 -10.25 9.80
C LYS A 196 -3.48 -9.84 10.92
N ASN A 197 -3.12 -8.83 11.71
CA ASN A 197 -3.99 -8.31 12.77
C ASN A 197 -5.31 -7.74 12.21
N ILE A 198 -5.28 -7.05 11.07
CA ILE A 198 -6.50 -6.55 10.41
C ILE A 198 -7.36 -7.70 9.88
N LEU A 199 -6.76 -8.73 9.28
CA LEU A 199 -7.48 -9.93 8.85
C LEU A 199 -8.14 -10.63 10.04
N ALA A 200 -7.43 -10.77 11.16
CA ALA A 200 -7.96 -11.35 12.38
C ALA A 200 -9.12 -10.52 12.95
N ALA A 201 -8.96 -9.20 12.98
CA ALA A 201 -9.99 -8.28 13.43
C ALA A 201 -11.23 -8.25 12.51
N SER A 202 -11.11 -8.67 11.26
CA SER A 202 -12.20 -8.70 10.27
C SER A 202 -12.74 -10.10 9.96
N CYS A 203 -12.33 -11.12 10.72
CA CYS A 203 -12.66 -12.53 10.49
C CYS A 203 -14.14 -12.81 10.27
N GLN A 204 -15.02 -12.13 11.00
CA GLN A 204 -16.47 -12.37 10.96
C GLN A 204 -17.17 -11.66 9.79
N THR A 205 -16.53 -10.72 9.11
CA THR A 205 -17.20 -9.79 8.19
C THR A 205 -16.58 -9.74 6.80
N LEU A 206 -15.31 -10.09 6.65
CA LEU A 206 -14.58 -9.97 5.40
C LEU A 206 -15.15 -10.88 4.30
N GLU A 207 -15.60 -10.29 3.20
CA GLU A 207 -16.19 -10.99 2.05
C GLU A 207 -15.24 -11.02 0.85
N THR A 208 -14.49 -9.92 0.65
CA THR A 208 -13.59 -9.69 -0.49
C THR A 208 -12.22 -9.21 -0.02
N LEU A 209 -11.17 -9.89 -0.47
CA LEU A 209 -9.77 -9.52 -0.22
C LEU A 209 -9.03 -9.26 -1.54
N ILE A 210 -8.24 -8.20 -1.59
CA ILE A 210 -7.30 -7.92 -2.67
C ILE A 210 -5.89 -7.89 -2.09
N LEU A 211 -4.99 -8.66 -2.70
CA LEU A 211 -3.56 -8.65 -2.44
C LEU A 211 -2.86 -8.12 -3.70
N ASP A 212 -2.35 -6.91 -3.64
CA ASP A 212 -1.63 -6.23 -4.72
C ASP A 212 -0.14 -6.16 -4.40
N GLN A 213 0.64 -6.94 -5.13
CA GLN A 213 2.10 -7.01 -5.03
C GLN A 213 2.70 -6.20 -6.16
N ARG A 214 3.31 -5.06 -5.83
CA ARG A 214 3.92 -4.18 -6.82
C ARG A 214 5.43 -4.37 -6.88
N PRO A 215 5.96 -5.08 -7.89
CA PRO A 215 7.40 -5.27 -8.01
C PRO A 215 8.12 -3.92 -8.12
N GLY A 216 9.11 -3.69 -7.25
CA GLY A 216 9.94 -2.48 -7.28
C GLY A 216 10.80 -2.40 -8.55
N ALA A 217 10.83 -1.23 -9.18
CA ALA A 217 11.62 -0.88 -10.35
C ALA A 217 12.25 0.52 -10.17
N GLY A 218 13.57 0.61 -10.35
CA GLY A 218 14.28 1.90 -10.28
C GLY A 218 13.99 2.76 -11.51
N MET A 219 13.83 4.08 -11.34
CA MET A 219 13.62 4.99 -12.47
C MET A 219 14.82 5.05 -13.42
N GLU A 220 16.06 4.97 -12.91
CA GLU A 220 17.29 5.06 -13.71
C GLU A 220 17.60 3.72 -14.39
N ASP A 221 17.32 2.60 -13.74
CA ASP A 221 17.45 1.25 -14.34
C ASP A 221 16.39 0.96 -15.43
N ASN A 222 15.38 1.83 -15.57
CA ASN A 222 14.27 1.65 -16.51
C ASN A 222 14.51 2.30 -17.89
N GLU A 223 15.78 2.49 -18.31
CA GLU A 223 16.18 3.01 -19.63
C GLU A 223 15.65 2.12 -20.80
N GLY A 224 14.34 2.17 -21.07
CA GLY A 224 13.69 1.59 -22.25
C GLY A 224 12.68 0.48 -22.01
N PHE A 225 12.38 0.07 -20.77
CA PHE A 225 11.35 -0.96 -20.50
C PHE A 225 9.98 -0.34 -20.22
N SER A 226 8.95 -0.87 -20.89
CA SER A 226 7.55 -0.65 -20.51
C SER A 226 7.20 -1.42 -19.23
N GLU A 227 6.15 -0.99 -18.51
CA GLU A 227 5.61 -1.75 -17.37
C GLU A 227 5.28 -3.18 -17.79
N GLU A 228 4.80 -3.38 -19.02
CA GLU A 228 4.55 -4.69 -19.58
C GLU A 228 5.84 -5.53 -19.67
N GLU A 229 6.86 -5.06 -20.38
CA GLU A 229 8.09 -5.82 -20.55
C GLU A 229 8.74 -6.09 -19.20
N PHE A 230 8.73 -5.10 -18.30
CA PHE A 230 9.14 -5.30 -16.91
C PHE A 230 8.32 -6.44 -16.31
N LEU A 231 7.00 -6.36 -16.20
CA LEU A 231 6.16 -7.39 -15.57
C LEU A 231 6.30 -8.81 -16.20
N ASN A 232 6.79 -8.93 -17.43
CA ASN A 232 7.03 -10.21 -18.12
C ASN A 232 8.38 -10.90 -17.82
N THR A 233 9.36 -10.22 -17.22
CA THR A 233 10.69 -10.84 -16.95
C THR A 233 10.68 -11.86 -15.81
N GLY A 234 9.75 -11.75 -14.86
CA GLY A 234 9.66 -12.64 -13.70
C GLY A 234 8.99 -13.99 -14.02
N SER A 235 9.65 -15.11 -13.71
CA SER A 235 9.15 -16.45 -14.02
C SER A 235 8.86 -17.35 -12.81
N SER A 236 9.35 -17.02 -11.62
CA SER A 236 9.26 -17.91 -10.44
C SER A 236 8.18 -17.52 -9.40
N GLY A 237 7.85 -16.24 -9.24
CA GLY A 237 6.94 -15.81 -8.16
C GLY A 237 7.52 -15.92 -6.75
N THR A 238 8.84 -16.14 -6.63
CA THR A 238 9.51 -16.29 -5.33
C THR A 238 9.38 -15.04 -4.45
N GLY A 239 9.25 -13.85 -5.03
CA GLY A 239 9.00 -12.63 -4.27
C GLY A 239 7.63 -12.57 -3.58
N ASN A 240 6.66 -13.39 -4.00
CA ASN A 240 5.37 -13.51 -3.30
C ASN A 240 5.46 -14.47 -2.09
N LYS A 241 6.55 -15.23 -1.96
CA LYS A 241 6.66 -16.34 -1.00
C LYS A 241 6.45 -15.90 0.45
N VAL A 242 7.12 -14.82 0.88
CA VAL A 242 7.07 -14.34 2.27
C VAL A 242 5.65 -13.97 2.69
N LEU A 243 4.92 -13.28 1.82
CA LEU A 243 3.52 -12.95 2.06
C LEU A 243 2.66 -14.21 2.17
N ILE A 244 2.84 -15.16 1.24
CA ILE A 244 2.06 -16.40 1.22
C ILE A 244 2.36 -17.26 2.45
N GLU A 245 3.61 -17.34 2.90
CA GLU A 245 3.98 -18.04 4.14
C GLU A 245 3.39 -17.35 5.38
N SER A 246 3.28 -16.02 5.36
CA SER A 246 2.78 -15.25 6.50
C SER A 246 1.26 -15.27 6.63
N LEU A 247 0.53 -15.20 5.51
CA LEU A 247 -0.93 -15.05 5.50
C LEU A 247 -1.66 -16.29 4.95
N GLY A 248 -1.00 -17.15 4.18
CA GLY A 248 -1.66 -18.19 3.39
C GLY A 248 -2.50 -19.19 4.18
N SER A 249 -2.04 -19.62 5.37
CA SER A 249 -2.82 -20.52 6.24
C SER A 249 -4.12 -19.89 6.70
N MET A 250 -4.09 -18.60 7.04
CA MET A 250 -5.28 -17.83 7.43
C MET A 250 -6.25 -17.65 6.27
N LEU A 251 -5.73 -17.32 5.09
CA LEU A 251 -6.52 -17.11 3.88
C LEU A 251 -7.21 -18.40 3.39
N THR A 252 -6.60 -19.56 3.62
CA THR A 252 -7.11 -20.86 3.20
C THR A 252 -7.93 -21.57 4.28
N SER A 253 -7.98 -21.02 5.49
CA SER A 253 -8.76 -21.55 6.61
C SER A 253 -10.20 -21.02 6.59
N GLU A 254 -11.17 -21.92 6.47
CA GLU A 254 -12.59 -21.59 6.61
C GLU A 254 -12.95 -21.16 8.03
N LEU A 255 -12.22 -21.64 9.04
CA LEU A 255 -12.45 -21.26 10.43
C LEU A 255 -11.98 -19.83 10.73
N GLU A 256 -10.88 -19.40 10.11
CA GLU A 256 -10.28 -18.09 10.38
C GLU A 256 -10.98 -16.96 9.63
N LEU A 257 -11.44 -17.19 8.40
CA LEU A 257 -12.10 -16.16 7.58
C LEU A 257 -13.41 -16.65 6.96
N PRO A 258 -14.40 -17.13 7.75
CA PRO A 258 -15.55 -17.92 7.26
C PRO A 258 -16.38 -17.26 6.15
N ARG A 259 -16.40 -15.93 6.05
CA ARG A 259 -17.16 -15.20 5.03
C ARG A 259 -16.39 -14.87 3.76
N LEU A 260 -15.09 -15.13 3.73
CA LEU A 260 -14.25 -14.82 2.57
C LEU A 260 -14.73 -15.63 1.38
N SER A 261 -15.25 -14.94 0.37
CA SER A 261 -15.85 -15.54 -0.82
C SER A 261 -15.13 -15.15 -2.10
N GLN A 262 -14.33 -14.07 -2.05
CA GLN A 262 -13.62 -13.54 -3.20
C GLN A 262 -12.21 -13.07 -2.85
N VAL A 263 -11.21 -13.48 -3.64
CA VAL A 263 -9.81 -13.08 -3.50
C VAL A 263 -9.23 -12.68 -4.85
N TYR A 264 -8.65 -11.49 -4.94
CA TYR A 264 -7.90 -11.04 -6.12
C TYR A 264 -6.41 -10.96 -5.81
N LEU A 265 -5.60 -11.58 -6.66
CA LEU A 265 -4.15 -11.65 -6.53
C LEU A 265 -3.50 -10.83 -7.66
N TYR A 266 -3.20 -9.55 -7.42
CA TYR A 266 -2.52 -8.69 -8.38
C TYR A 266 -1.01 -8.77 -8.20
N GLY A 267 -0.26 -8.94 -9.30
CA GLY A 267 1.21 -9.04 -9.26
C GLY A 267 1.72 -10.39 -8.75
N PHE A 268 0.84 -11.38 -8.65
CA PHE A 268 1.22 -12.76 -8.33
C PHE A 268 1.57 -13.49 -9.61
N ILE A 269 2.73 -14.16 -9.60
CA ILE A 269 3.10 -15.07 -10.69
C ILE A 269 2.44 -16.41 -10.40
N VAL A 270 1.52 -16.81 -11.28
CA VAL A 270 0.85 -18.11 -11.30
C VAL A 270 1.05 -18.77 -12.65
N ARG A 271 1.21 -20.08 -12.67
CA ARG A 271 1.33 -20.85 -13.92
C ARG A 271 -0.03 -20.98 -14.57
N SER A 272 0.00 -21.14 -15.89
CA SER A 272 -1.21 -21.37 -16.69
C SER A 272 -2.02 -22.56 -16.11
N PRO A 273 -3.37 -22.45 -16.02
CA PRO A 273 -4.26 -23.53 -15.58
C PRO A 273 -4.09 -24.84 -16.35
N LEU A 274 -3.49 -24.78 -17.55
CA LEU A 274 -3.18 -25.93 -18.39
C LEU A 274 -2.06 -26.82 -17.82
N ARG A 275 -1.18 -26.28 -16.95
CA ARG A 275 -0.13 -27.03 -16.25
C ARG A 275 -0.65 -27.42 -14.86
N ARG A 276 -1.40 -28.53 -14.82
CA ARG A 276 -2.34 -28.97 -13.76
C ARG A 276 -1.80 -29.26 -12.35
N ARG A 277 -0.56 -28.91 -11.98
CA ARG A 277 -0.05 -29.20 -10.63
C ARG A 277 0.63 -27.98 -10.00
N PRO A 278 0.20 -27.57 -8.78
CA PRO A 278 0.92 -26.59 -7.98
C PRO A 278 2.39 -27.00 -7.84
N SER A 279 3.31 -26.04 -7.98
CA SER A 279 4.74 -26.25 -7.79
C SER A 279 5.23 -25.45 -6.59
N GLN A 280 6.13 -26.03 -5.81
CA GLN A 280 6.90 -25.30 -4.78
C GLN A 280 7.75 -24.18 -5.40
N GLU A 281 8.04 -24.28 -6.69
CA GLU A 281 8.75 -23.24 -7.45
C GLU A 281 7.89 -22.01 -7.73
N THR A 282 6.56 -22.10 -7.58
CA THR A 282 5.62 -21.01 -7.84
C THR A 282 4.62 -20.91 -6.69
N PRO A 283 4.98 -20.21 -5.59
CA PRO A 283 4.16 -20.10 -4.38
C PRO A 283 2.73 -19.60 -4.64
N GLY A 284 2.55 -18.71 -5.63
CA GLY A 284 1.24 -18.22 -6.05
C GLY A 284 0.28 -19.33 -6.49
N ASP A 285 0.78 -20.40 -7.13
CA ASP A 285 -0.04 -21.54 -7.56
C ASP A 285 -0.65 -22.28 -6.37
N ILE A 286 0.14 -22.43 -5.29
CA ILE A 286 -0.30 -23.13 -4.08
C ILE A 286 -1.45 -22.36 -3.44
N LEU A 287 -1.28 -21.05 -3.23
CA LEU A 287 -2.32 -20.21 -2.65
C LEU A 287 -3.60 -20.18 -3.52
N LEU A 288 -3.45 -20.00 -4.83
CA LEU A 288 -4.58 -19.98 -5.77
C LEU A 288 -5.35 -21.31 -5.71
N HIS A 289 -4.64 -22.44 -5.76
CA HIS A 289 -5.24 -23.77 -5.69
C HIS A 289 -5.97 -24.00 -4.36
N ASP A 290 -5.37 -23.64 -3.23
CA ASP A 290 -5.96 -23.88 -1.91
C ASP A 290 -7.18 -22.99 -1.66
N LEU A 291 -7.18 -21.75 -2.15
CA LEU A 291 -8.36 -20.89 -2.15
C LEU A 291 -9.49 -21.46 -3.02
N GLN A 292 -9.18 -21.98 -4.20
CA GLN A 292 -10.18 -22.63 -5.07
C GLN A 292 -10.74 -23.90 -4.44
N LYS A 293 -9.89 -24.72 -3.81
CA LYS A 293 -10.32 -25.93 -3.08
C LYS A 293 -11.28 -25.61 -1.93
N ARG A 294 -11.08 -24.46 -1.28
CA ARG A 294 -11.96 -23.91 -0.26
C ARG A 294 -13.30 -23.39 -0.83
N GLY A 295 -13.42 -23.20 -2.15
CA GLY A 295 -14.61 -22.63 -2.78
C GLY A 295 -14.61 -21.10 -2.85
N VAL A 296 -13.46 -20.45 -2.59
CA VAL A 296 -13.29 -19.01 -2.76
C VAL A 296 -13.11 -18.70 -4.26
N ARG A 297 -13.86 -17.71 -4.77
CA ARG A 297 -13.65 -17.20 -6.12
C ARG A 297 -12.32 -16.45 -6.15
N CYS A 298 -11.32 -17.02 -6.83
CA CYS A 298 -9.99 -16.44 -6.88
C CYS A 298 -9.53 -16.16 -8.30
N GLU A 299 -8.98 -14.96 -8.51
CA GLU A 299 -8.46 -14.51 -9.80
C GLU A 299 -7.07 -13.89 -9.61
N ALA A 300 -6.11 -14.33 -10.41
CA ALA A 300 -4.79 -13.72 -10.49
C ALA A 300 -4.70 -12.77 -11.68
N ARG A 301 -4.17 -11.57 -11.44
CA ARG A 301 -3.99 -10.52 -12.45
C ARG A 301 -2.56 -9.99 -12.40
N ARG A 302 -2.13 -9.40 -13.50
CA ARG A 302 -0.75 -8.96 -13.70
C ARG A 302 -0.25 -7.94 -12.67
N GLY A 303 -1.14 -7.10 -12.13
CA GLY A 303 -0.75 -6.03 -11.21
C GLY A 303 -0.06 -4.87 -11.93
N LYS A 304 0.71 -4.09 -11.17
CA LYS A 304 1.46 -2.90 -11.59
C LYS A 304 2.84 -2.89 -10.94
N TRP A 305 3.82 -2.23 -11.54
CA TRP A 305 5.11 -2.01 -10.87
C TRP A 305 5.05 -0.89 -9.82
N CYS A 306 6.10 -0.81 -9.01
CA CYS A 306 6.37 0.33 -8.13
C CYS A 306 7.64 1.02 -8.63
N LEU A 307 7.49 2.14 -9.32
CA LEU A 307 8.61 2.99 -9.72
C LEU A 307 9.13 3.78 -8.51
N PHE A 308 10.44 3.79 -8.31
CA PHE A 308 11.06 4.58 -7.25
C PHE A 308 12.34 5.24 -7.73
N ASP A 309 12.62 6.39 -7.13
CA ASP A 309 13.84 7.16 -7.32
C ASP A 309 15.00 6.44 -6.62
N GLN A 310 16.02 6.09 -7.39
CA GLN A 310 17.14 5.30 -6.88
C GLN A 310 18.11 6.13 -6.06
N GLU A 311 18.05 7.46 -6.03
CA GLU A 311 18.89 8.24 -5.13
C GLU A 311 18.20 8.45 -3.77
N SER A 312 16.97 8.94 -3.81
CA SER A 312 16.19 9.31 -2.62
C SER A 312 15.42 8.16 -1.98
N GLY A 313 15.17 7.07 -2.71
CA GLY A 313 14.30 5.97 -2.27
C GLY A 313 12.81 6.36 -2.25
N THR A 314 12.44 7.46 -2.91
CA THR A 314 11.05 7.94 -2.97
C THR A 314 10.26 7.30 -4.10
N THR A 315 8.94 7.26 -4.01
CA THR A 315 8.08 6.73 -5.07
C THR A 315 6.89 7.64 -5.32
N SER A 316 6.57 7.78 -6.59
CA SER A 316 5.35 8.42 -7.05
C SER A 316 4.21 7.39 -7.11
N TRP A 317 3.87 6.80 -5.96
CA TRP A 317 2.90 5.71 -5.83
C TRP A 317 1.48 6.07 -6.30
N ALA A 318 1.18 7.38 -6.27
CA ALA A 318 -0.13 7.94 -6.54
C ALA A 318 -0.02 9.30 -7.26
N LYS A 319 0.51 9.31 -8.47
CA LYS A 319 0.39 10.48 -9.36
C LYS A 319 -1.10 10.67 -9.72
N TRP A 320 -1.65 11.79 -9.27
CA TRP A 320 -3.05 12.19 -9.44
C TRP A 320 -3.27 13.14 -10.63
N ASP A 321 -2.19 13.52 -11.30
CA ASP A 321 -2.19 14.47 -12.39
C ASP A 321 -2.91 13.98 -13.66
N GLY A 322 -3.40 12.74 -13.71
CA GLY A 322 -4.06 12.23 -14.92
C GLY A 322 -3.12 12.09 -16.13
N ASP A 323 -1.91 12.65 -16.04
CA ASP A 323 -0.69 12.29 -16.75
C ASP A 323 -0.19 10.93 -16.23
N GLY A 324 -1.11 9.97 -16.13
CA GLY A 324 -0.79 8.59 -15.84
C GLY A 324 0.19 8.16 -16.90
N CYS A 325 1.46 8.06 -16.53
CA CYS A 325 2.54 7.62 -17.39
C CYS A 325 2.28 8.02 -18.84
N THR A 326 2.33 9.31 -19.19
CA THR A 326 2.91 9.61 -20.50
C THR A 326 4.36 9.17 -20.40
N ASN A 327 4.59 7.85 -20.47
CA ASN A 327 5.85 7.36 -20.95
C ASN A 327 6.05 8.17 -22.23
N LEU A 328 7.18 8.84 -22.37
CA LEU A 328 7.61 9.34 -23.68
C LEU A 328 7.61 8.22 -24.75
N HIS A 329 7.34 6.96 -24.36
CA HIS A 329 7.17 5.79 -25.21
C HIS A 329 5.72 5.43 -25.57
N ASP A 330 4.69 5.96 -24.90
CA ASP A 330 3.28 5.70 -25.25
C ASP A 330 2.90 6.37 -26.59
N GLU A 331 3.58 7.46 -26.96
CA GLU A 331 3.47 8.04 -28.31
C GLU A 331 4.23 7.22 -29.37
N TYR A 332 5.26 6.45 -28.98
CA TYR A 332 6.12 5.74 -29.92
C TYR A 332 5.57 4.37 -30.33
N MET A 333 4.78 3.73 -29.46
CA MET A 333 4.23 2.39 -29.71
C MET A 333 2.74 2.38 -29.40
N GLY A 334 1.92 2.74 -30.39
CA GLY A 334 0.47 2.98 -30.31
C GLY A 334 -0.41 1.83 -29.79
N VAL A 335 -0.22 1.39 -28.54
CA VAL A 335 -1.05 0.41 -27.86
C VAL A 335 -2.09 1.14 -27.03
N LYS A 336 -3.27 1.27 -27.62
CA LYS A 336 -4.43 1.85 -26.94
C LYS A 336 -5.10 0.83 -26.01
N TRP A 337 -5.42 1.27 -24.81
CA TRP A 337 -5.97 0.54 -23.65
C TRP A 337 -7.24 -0.30 -23.89
N TYR A 338 -7.89 -0.21 -25.05
CA TYR A 338 -9.11 -0.97 -25.38
C TYR A 338 -8.86 -2.41 -25.86
N THR A 339 -7.60 -2.84 -26.02
CA THR A 339 -7.28 -4.13 -26.65
C THR A 339 -7.14 -5.30 -25.65
N VAL A 340 -7.11 -5.04 -24.34
CA VAL A 340 -6.84 -6.06 -23.30
C VAL A 340 -8.12 -6.56 -22.59
N MET A 341 -9.28 -5.95 -22.83
CA MET A 341 -10.57 -6.34 -22.22
C MET A 341 -11.38 -7.37 -23.04
N ALA A 342 -10.81 -7.95 -24.10
CA ALA A 342 -11.51 -8.91 -24.95
C ALA A 342 -10.68 -10.17 -25.17
N LYS A 343 -10.62 -11.05 -24.16
CA LYS A 343 -10.57 -12.51 -24.32
C LYS A 343 -11.16 -13.13 -23.05
N VAL A 344 -12.49 -13.29 -23.08
CA VAL A 344 -13.28 -14.16 -22.18
C VAL A 344 -13.18 -15.58 -22.69
#